data_AF-A0A6L5Q630-F1
#
_entry.id   AF-A0A6L5Q630-F1
#
_cell.length_a   1.000
_cell.length_b   1.000
_cell.length_c   1.000
_cell.angle_alpha   90.00
_cell.angle_beta   90.00
_cell.angle_gamma   90.00
#
_symmetry.space_group_name_H-M   'P 1'
#
loop_
_entity.id
_entity.type
_entity.pdbx_description
1 polymer ?
#
loop_
_entity_poly.entity_id
_entity_poly.type
_entity_poly.pdbx_seq_one_letter_code
_entity_poly.pdbx_strand_id
1 'polypeptide(L)'
;MMEFQDIKTRNDLADFLGIPRKKLSYLLYKKGINTLYTSFEINKKSGGFRKINAPLTELKDIQRKLSEALYKHKKKKRNIKNNLSHAFEKEKSIITNAKIHRNKRLVLNIDLENFFGSFHFGRVRGFFIKNNNFLLPTEVATVIAQLTCYEGKLPQGAPTSPIITNLICEILDQRLLKISKKYKLDYTRYADDLTFSTNDKKFLERQTEFYEILSSELKRAGFKINEKKKRLQFRDSRQVVTGLVVNKKINVNRIYYKETRAMAHQLYKKGSFEINGKPAKLNKLEGRFAFINQLTWYNNKVEGIKTHFSNFTSRELQYQRFLFYKYFFANPKPLIVTEGKTDVIYLKSALKSLYKEYPNLITKHTDGRFEFKVSFLKKTKRLGYFLGIYQDGGSALNNIYNFFGSKKSNLNYLNDFKKISGNLPTNPVILMFDNEIKSGKKKPIGQFFIHAGLADEKRKKLENEYMVNIIDSLYLLTVPLIGGKPECDIEDLFEKSTLSHKIEGKEFSKKDNYDVSKYYGKEIFSQYILKNYSDINFNEFRSVLDNINNIMDIYQKRLADTKRNLEAKNIDKSSADKVLLEV
;
A
#
# COMPACT_ATOMS: atom_id res chain seq x y z
N MET A 1 -22.01 27.54 -17.05
CA MET A 1 -22.00 26.06 -16.89
C MET A 1 -23.20 25.71 -16.04
N MET A 2 -24.06 24.77 -16.48
CA MET A 2 -25.28 24.39 -15.76
C MET A 2 -24.94 23.89 -14.35
N GLU A 3 -25.67 24.36 -13.34
CA GLU A 3 -25.56 23.90 -11.96
C GLU A 3 -26.59 22.79 -11.68
N PHE A 4 -26.36 21.99 -10.63
CA PHE A 4 -27.22 20.83 -10.33
C PHE A 4 -28.70 21.23 -10.06
N GLN A 5 -28.92 22.44 -9.54
CA GLN A 5 -30.24 23.01 -9.25
C GLN A 5 -30.99 23.49 -10.51
N ASP A 6 -30.28 23.64 -11.63
CA ASP A 6 -30.83 24.10 -12.90
C ASP A 6 -31.46 22.95 -13.70
N ILE A 7 -31.26 21.70 -13.27
CA ILE A 7 -31.79 20.50 -13.92
C ILE A 7 -33.31 20.47 -13.72
N LYS A 8 -34.09 20.63 -14.80
CA LYS A 8 -35.56 20.65 -14.72
C LYS A 8 -36.23 19.41 -15.29
N THR A 9 -35.60 18.75 -16.26
CA THR A 9 -36.16 17.59 -16.96
C THR A 9 -35.20 16.39 -16.91
N ARG A 10 -35.70 15.20 -17.27
CA ARG A 10 -34.85 14.02 -17.49
C ARG A 10 -33.76 14.26 -18.54
N ASN A 11 -34.05 15.04 -19.58
CA ASN A 11 -33.09 15.32 -20.65
C ASN A 11 -31.96 16.21 -20.13
N ASP A 12 -32.27 17.22 -19.32
CA ASP A 12 -31.26 18.06 -18.67
C ASP A 12 -30.34 17.22 -17.78
N LEU A 13 -30.89 16.24 -17.06
CA LEU A 13 -30.09 15.33 -16.23
C LEU A 13 -29.15 14.48 -17.09
N ALA A 14 -29.62 13.99 -18.24
CA ALA A 14 -28.80 13.23 -19.17
C ALA A 14 -27.64 14.09 -19.70
N ASP A 15 -27.94 15.31 -20.14
CA ASP A 15 -26.97 16.23 -20.71
C ASP A 15 -25.95 16.69 -19.66
N PHE A 16 -26.41 17.02 -18.46
CA PHE A 16 -25.57 17.40 -17.32
C PHE A 16 -24.59 16.28 -16.93
N LEU A 17 -25.03 15.02 -17.00
CA LEU A 17 -24.18 13.86 -16.76
C LEU A 17 -23.38 13.42 -18.00
N GLY A 18 -23.52 14.08 -19.14
CA GLY A 18 -22.89 13.67 -20.41
C GLY A 18 -23.27 12.24 -20.81
N ILE A 19 -24.55 11.91 -20.72
CA ILE A 19 -25.14 10.62 -21.09
C ILE A 19 -26.05 10.85 -22.30
N PRO A 20 -25.96 10.03 -23.36
CA PRO A 20 -26.92 10.14 -24.47
C PRO A 20 -28.37 9.99 -23.98
N ARG A 21 -29.24 10.95 -24.30
CA ARG A 21 -30.65 10.99 -23.87
C ARG A 21 -31.41 9.68 -24.20
N LYS A 22 -31.14 9.13 -25.40
CA LYS A 22 -31.69 7.83 -25.85
C LYS A 22 -31.25 6.68 -24.94
N LYS A 23 -29.97 6.66 -24.53
CA LYS A 23 -29.42 5.64 -23.62
C LYS A 23 -30.11 5.69 -22.26
N LEU A 24 -30.27 6.90 -21.68
CA LEU A 24 -30.95 7.06 -20.39
C LEU A 24 -32.40 6.55 -20.46
N SER A 25 -33.14 6.93 -21.51
CA SER A 25 -34.54 6.51 -21.69
C SER A 25 -34.67 5.01 -21.89
N TYR A 26 -33.77 4.40 -22.69
CA TYR A 26 -33.74 2.95 -22.90
C TYR A 26 -33.54 2.18 -21.59
N LEU A 27 -32.59 2.60 -20.75
CA LEU A 27 -32.31 1.95 -19.47
C LEU A 27 -33.49 2.06 -18.49
N LEU A 28 -34.15 3.22 -18.44
CA LEU A 28 -35.27 3.46 -17.52
C LEU A 28 -36.53 2.69 -17.91
N TYR A 29 -36.91 2.67 -19.20
CA TYR A 29 -38.25 2.24 -19.62
C TYR A 29 -38.29 0.98 -20.49
N LYS A 30 -37.19 0.60 -21.14
CA LYS A 30 -37.15 -0.61 -21.99
C LYS A 30 -36.43 -1.76 -21.32
N LYS A 31 -35.19 -1.54 -20.86
CA LYS A 31 -34.39 -2.56 -20.18
C LYS A 31 -34.78 -2.73 -18.70
N GLY A 32 -35.14 -1.63 -18.04
CA GLY A 32 -35.52 -1.58 -16.63
C GLY A 32 -34.31 -1.64 -15.69
N ILE A 33 -34.29 -0.81 -14.64
CA ILE A 33 -33.12 -0.69 -13.77
C ILE A 33 -32.85 -1.96 -12.94
N ASN A 34 -33.89 -2.69 -12.54
CA ASN A 34 -33.72 -3.89 -11.72
C ASN A 34 -32.98 -5.02 -12.47
N THR A 35 -33.01 -5.05 -13.82
CA THR A 35 -32.27 -6.05 -14.60
C THR A 35 -30.77 -5.76 -14.69
N LEU A 36 -30.34 -4.58 -14.18
CA LEU A 36 -28.96 -4.07 -14.30
C LEU A 36 -28.13 -4.27 -13.03
N TYR A 37 -28.46 -5.27 -12.22
CA TYR A 37 -27.72 -5.62 -11.01
C TYR A 37 -27.38 -7.12 -10.96
N THR A 38 -26.23 -7.43 -10.36
CA THR A 38 -25.85 -8.78 -9.97
C THR A 38 -25.79 -8.88 -8.46
N SER A 39 -26.34 -9.96 -7.91
CA SER A 39 -26.35 -10.24 -6.48
C SER A 39 -25.33 -11.32 -6.13
N PHE A 40 -24.54 -11.11 -5.09
CA PHE A 40 -23.63 -12.12 -4.55
C PHE A 40 -23.41 -11.91 -3.05
N GLU A 41 -22.90 -12.93 -2.36
CA GLU A 41 -22.72 -12.91 -0.91
C GLU A 41 -21.25 -12.80 -0.49
N ILE A 42 -21.01 -12.08 0.60
CA ILE A 42 -19.69 -11.99 1.24
C ILE A 42 -19.83 -12.34 2.72
N ASN A 43 -18.91 -13.14 3.25
CA ASN A 43 -18.84 -13.45 4.68
C ASN A 43 -18.65 -12.18 5.53
N LYS A 44 -19.49 -12.02 6.55
CA LYS A 44 -19.32 -11.00 7.60
C LYS A 44 -18.26 -11.46 8.59
N LYS A 45 -17.52 -10.50 9.16
CA LYS A 45 -16.57 -10.76 10.26
C LYS A 45 -17.24 -11.33 11.51
N SER A 46 -18.51 -11.03 11.73
CA SER A 46 -19.31 -11.49 12.86
C SER A 46 -20.03 -12.82 12.60
N GLY A 47 -19.73 -13.50 11.49
CA GLY A 47 -20.53 -14.65 11.02
C GLY A 47 -21.73 -14.23 10.16
N GLY A 48 -22.20 -15.16 9.33
CA GLY A 48 -23.26 -14.98 8.34
C GLY A 48 -22.83 -14.22 7.09
N PHE A 49 -23.80 -13.93 6.23
CA PHE A 49 -23.57 -13.36 4.90
C PHE A 49 -24.03 -11.90 4.76
N ARG A 50 -23.38 -11.18 3.85
CA ARG A 50 -23.75 -9.85 3.37
C ARG A 50 -24.06 -9.97 1.89
N LYS A 51 -25.33 -9.83 1.53
CA LYS A 51 -25.77 -9.68 0.15
C LYS A 51 -25.28 -8.34 -0.41
N ILE A 52 -24.53 -8.40 -1.51
CA ILE A 52 -24.06 -7.25 -2.29
C ILE A 52 -24.84 -7.25 -3.60
N ASN A 53 -25.42 -6.11 -3.94
CA ASN A 53 -26.09 -5.89 -5.22
C ASN A 53 -25.25 -4.89 -6.01
N ALA A 54 -24.46 -5.39 -6.96
CA ALA A 54 -23.55 -4.59 -7.75
C ALA A 54 -24.18 -4.23 -9.11
N PRO A 55 -24.17 -2.95 -9.52
CA PRO A 55 -24.67 -2.56 -10.82
C PRO A 55 -23.78 -3.07 -11.96
N LEU A 56 -24.38 -3.46 -13.08
CA LEU A 56 -23.69 -3.75 -14.35
C LEU A 56 -23.03 -2.48 -14.90
N THR A 57 -21.99 -2.64 -15.70
CA THR A 57 -21.14 -1.54 -16.22
C THR A 57 -21.94 -0.37 -16.78
N GLU A 58 -22.97 -0.64 -17.60
CA GLU A 58 -23.81 0.39 -18.21
C GLU A 58 -24.49 1.33 -17.19
N LEU A 59 -25.05 0.76 -16.12
CA LEU A 59 -25.68 1.54 -15.04
C LEU A 59 -24.63 2.12 -14.09
N LYS A 60 -23.58 1.34 -13.81
CA LYS A 60 -22.50 1.72 -12.91
C LYS A 60 -21.80 3.00 -13.36
N ASP A 61 -21.61 3.18 -14.66
CA ASP A 61 -20.99 4.38 -15.22
C ASP A 61 -21.88 5.60 -15.03
N ILE A 62 -23.18 5.47 -15.26
CA ILE A 62 -24.17 6.54 -14.98
C ILE A 62 -24.17 6.90 -13.49
N GLN A 63 -24.20 5.89 -12.62
CA GLN A 63 -24.16 6.07 -11.17
C GLN A 63 -22.84 6.72 -10.71
N ARG A 64 -21.70 6.42 -11.33
CA ARG A 64 -20.43 7.09 -11.04
C ARG A 64 -20.49 8.58 -11.36
N LYS A 65 -20.95 8.93 -12.56
CA LYS A 65 -21.09 10.34 -12.98
C LYS A 65 -22.04 11.09 -12.06
N LEU A 66 -23.17 10.48 -11.70
CA LEU A 66 -24.12 11.06 -10.75
C LEU A 66 -23.50 11.22 -9.36
N SER A 67 -22.77 10.21 -8.87
CA SER A 67 -22.07 10.28 -7.57
C SER A 67 -21.06 11.42 -7.54
N GLU A 68 -20.23 11.56 -8.59
CA GLU A 68 -19.27 12.65 -8.74
C GLU A 68 -19.92 14.03 -8.77
N ALA A 69 -21.02 14.17 -9.52
CA ALA A 69 -21.83 15.38 -9.54
C ALA A 69 -22.36 15.76 -8.15
N LEU A 70 -22.92 14.79 -7.42
CA LEU A 70 -23.42 15.00 -6.05
C LEU A 70 -22.30 15.42 -5.09
N TYR A 71 -21.13 14.80 -5.17
CA TYR A 71 -19.96 15.20 -4.37
C TYR A 71 -19.48 16.62 -4.71
N LYS A 72 -19.46 17.00 -5.99
CA LYS A 72 -19.08 18.34 -6.45
C LYS A 72 -20.05 19.39 -5.91
N HIS A 73 -21.35 19.14 -6.06
CA HIS A 73 -22.41 20.03 -5.58
C HIS A 73 -22.34 20.22 -4.05
N LYS A 74 -22.19 19.12 -3.32
CA LYS A 74 -22.03 19.12 -1.85
C LYS A 74 -20.83 19.93 -1.38
N LYS A 75 -19.70 19.86 -2.10
CA LYS A 75 -18.48 20.61 -1.77
C LYS A 75 -18.68 22.11 -1.95
N LYS A 76 -19.30 22.54 -3.06
CA LYS A 76 -19.50 23.94 -3.41
C LYS A 76 -20.35 24.71 -2.39
N LYS A 77 -21.37 24.04 -1.82
CA LYS A 77 -22.31 24.65 -0.87
C LYS A 77 -21.82 24.64 0.59
N ARG A 78 -20.63 24.11 0.89
CA ARG A 78 -20.12 23.98 2.27
C ARG A 78 -18.99 24.96 2.58
N ASN A 79 -19.31 26.01 3.33
CA ASN A 79 -18.32 26.87 4.00
C ASN A 79 -17.88 26.35 5.38
N ILE A 80 -18.54 25.32 5.92
CA ILE A 80 -18.28 24.77 7.27
C ILE A 80 -17.78 23.34 7.18
N LYS A 81 -16.68 23.03 7.87
CA LYS A 81 -16.16 21.66 8.03
C LYS A 81 -17.15 20.80 8.81
N ASN A 82 -17.94 19.96 8.12
CA ASN A 82 -18.74 18.95 8.79
C ASN A 82 -17.81 17.89 9.43
N ASN A 83 -17.82 17.82 10.76
CA ASN A 83 -17.07 16.85 11.55
C ASN A 83 -17.95 15.76 12.16
N LEU A 84 -19.20 15.62 11.68
CA LEU A 84 -20.14 14.62 12.18
C LEU A 84 -20.05 13.33 11.38
N SER A 85 -20.12 13.40 10.04
CA SER A 85 -20.06 12.22 9.18
C SER A 85 -18.64 11.95 8.68
N HIS A 86 -18.18 10.70 8.83
CA HIS A 86 -16.82 10.28 8.49
C HIS A 86 -16.75 9.16 7.45
N ALA A 87 -17.78 8.33 7.31
CA ALA A 87 -17.80 7.32 6.24
C ALA A 87 -18.06 7.98 4.89
N PHE A 88 -17.41 7.48 3.84
CA PHE A 88 -17.64 7.92 2.46
C PHE A 88 -17.38 9.41 2.17
N GLU A 89 -16.74 10.12 3.09
CA GLU A 89 -16.33 11.51 2.91
C GLU A 89 -14.86 11.57 2.49
N LYS A 90 -14.53 12.48 1.56
CA LYS A 90 -13.14 12.74 1.18
C LYS A 90 -12.36 13.23 2.40
N GLU A 91 -11.11 12.77 2.53
CA GLU A 91 -10.19 13.11 3.64
C GLU A 91 -10.64 12.66 5.04
N LYS A 92 -11.75 11.91 5.14
CA LYS A 92 -12.18 11.25 6.37
C LYS A 92 -11.82 9.76 6.32
N SER A 93 -11.67 9.20 7.50
CA SER A 93 -11.30 7.80 7.72
C SER A 93 -11.70 7.35 9.11
N ILE A 94 -11.58 6.05 9.38
CA ILE A 94 -11.73 5.48 10.72
C ILE A 94 -10.84 6.16 11.77
N ILE A 95 -9.67 6.68 11.38
CA ILE A 95 -8.76 7.43 12.27
C ILE A 95 -9.38 8.78 12.62
N THR A 96 -9.89 9.51 11.62
CA THR A 96 -10.53 10.81 11.86
C THR A 96 -11.81 10.70 12.67
N ASN A 97 -12.49 9.56 12.64
CA ASN A 97 -13.65 9.27 13.47
C ASN A 97 -13.20 8.99 14.91
N ALA A 98 -12.30 8.02 15.06
CA ALA A 98 -11.78 7.58 16.35
C ALA A 98 -11.09 8.70 17.16
N LYS A 99 -10.42 9.66 16.49
CA LYS A 99 -9.70 10.74 17.19
C LYS A 99 -10.59 11.63 18.04
N ILE A 100 -11.85 11.82 17.65
CA ILE A 100 -12.82 12.68 18.36
C ILE A 100 -13.16 12.08 19.73
N HIS A 101 -13.15 10.74 19.81
CA HIS A 101 -13.55 9.97 20.98
C HIS A 101 -12.37 9.48 21.83
N ARG A 102 -11.16 10.00 21.58
CA ARG A 102 -9.95 9.64 22.33
C ARG A 102 -9.95 10.27 23.73
N ASN A 103 -9.40 9.56 24.71
CA ASN A 103 -9.30 10.03 26.11
C ASN A 103 -10.68 10.36 26.74
N LYS A 104 -11.70 9.56 26.43
CA LYS A 104 -13.06 9.76 26.95
C LYS A 104 -13.35 8.84 28.12
N ARG A 105 -14.11 9.31 29.12
CA ARG A 105 -14.53 8.48 30.25
C ARG A 105 -15.48 7.37 29.83
N LEU A 106 -16.40 7.71 28.94
CA LEU A 106 -17.43 6.82 28.41
C LEU A 106 -17.50 6.94 26.90
N VAL A 107 -17.62 5.81 26.21
CA VAL A 107 -17.86 5.71 24.76
C VAL A 107 -19.05 4.78 24.52
N LEU A 108 -20.10 5.31 23.91
CA LEU A 108 -21.30 4.58 23.53
C LEU A 108 -21.32 4.41 22.01
N ASN A 109 -21.35 3.16 21.56
CA ASN A 109 -21.52 2.81 20.14
C ASN A 109 -22.92 2.24 19.91
N ILE A 110 -23.56 2.70 18.84
CA ILE A 110 -24.88 2.29 18.41
C ILE A 110 -24.81 1.97 16.92
N ASP A 111 -25.20 0.76 16.54
CA ASP A 111 -25.24 0.26 15.15
C ASP A 111 -26.69 0.29 14.68
N LEU A 112 -26.93 0.72 13.43
CA LEU A 112 -28.27 0.74 12.84
C LEU A 112 -28.55 -0.54 12.04
N GLU A 113 -29.74 -1.13 12.23
CA GLU A 113 -30.18 -2.29 11.46
C GLU A 113 -30.46 -1.89 9.99
N ASN A 114 -30.06 -2.75 9.05
CA ASN A 114 -30.40 -2.65 7.62
C ASN A 114 -30.17 -1.26 7.00
N PHE A 115 -29.10 -0.57 7.40
CA PHE A 115 -28.85 0.85 7.08
C PHE A 115 -29.19 1.26 5.64
N PHE A 116 -28.58 0.63 4.63
CA PHE A 116 -28.88 0.96 3.22
C PHE A 116 -30.34 0.67 2.83
N GLY A 117 -30.91 -0.40 3.37
CA GLY A 117 -32.31 -0.77 3.13
C GLY A 117 -33.32 0.21 3.73
N SER A 118 -32.94 0.99 4.74
CA SER A 118 -33.78 2.06 5.33
C SER A 118 -33.94 3.29 4.41
N PHE A 119 -33.23 3.33 3.28
CA PHE A 119 -33.36 4.37 2.27
C PHE A 119 -34.13 3.85 1.05
N HIS A 120 -35.45 3.79 1.21
CA HIS A 120 -36.36 3.38 0.15
C HIS A 120 -36.55 4.48 -0.91
N PHE A 121 -37.09 4.09 -2.07
CA PHE A 121 -37.30 4.94 -3.25
C PHE A 121 -37.98 6.27 -2.92
N GLY A 122 -39.10 6.22 -2.20
CA GLY A 122 -39.85 7.40 -1.78
C GLY A 122 -39.02 8.38 -0.93
N ARG A 123 -38.14 7.86 -0.06
CA ARG A 123 -37.26 8.67 0.79
C ARG A 123 -36.17 9.38 -0.02
N VAL A 124 -35.57 8.68 -0.98
CA VAL A 124 -34.56 9.25 -1.90
C VAL A 124 -35.21 10.34 -2.76
N ARG A 125 -36.34 10.02 -3.39
CA ARG A 125 -37.12 10.98 -4.19
C ARG A 125 -37.53 12.20 -3.38
N GLY A 126 -38.13 11.99 -2.21
CA GLY A 126 -38.58 13.07 -1.33
C GLY A 126 -37.45 13.99 -0.87
N PHE A 127 -36.27 13.44 -0.59
CA PHE A 127 -35.08 14.23 -0.27
C PHE A 127 -34.71 15.21 -1.39
N PHE A 128 -34.61 14.74 -2.63
CA PHE A 128 -34.20 15.60 -3.75
C PHE A 128 -35.27 16.65 -4.11
N ILE A 129 -36.54 16.37 -3.85
CA ILE A 129 -37.63 17.34 -4.03
C ILE A 129 -37.60 18.44 -2.95
N LYS A 130 -37.44 18.06 -1.68
CA LYS A 130 -37.69 18.96 -0.54
C LYS A 130 -36.44 19.61 0.04
N ASN A 131 -35.24 19.11 -0.26
CA ASN A 131 -34.01 19.66 0.30
C ASN A 131 -33.66 21.00 -0.36
N ASN A 132 -33.46 22.05 0.45
CA ASN A 132 -33.16 23.41 -0.01
C ASN A 132 -31.89 23.53 -0.88
N ASN A 133 -30.95 22.59 -0.80
CA ASN A 133 -29.76 22.61 -1.65
C ASN A 133 -30.02 22.01 -3.04
N PHE A 134 -31.14 21.32 -3.24
CA PHE A 134 -31.45 20.61 -4.48
C PHE A 134 -32.73 21.13 -5.13
N LEU A 135 -33.87 21.10 -4.42
CA LEU A 135 -35.19 21.57 -4.88
C LEU A 135 -35.53 21.12 -6.32
N LEU A 136 -35.27 19.85 -6.63
CA LEU A 136 -35.45 19.33 -7.98
C LEU A 136 -36.92 19.09 -8.30
N PRO A 137 -37.34 19.25 -9.58
CA PRO A 137 -38.67 18.83 -10.01
C PRO A 137 -38.91 17.33 -9.76
N THR A 138 -40.18 17.00 -9.55
CA THR A 138 -40.62 15.63 -9.26
C THR A 138 -40.12 14.61 -10.28
N GLU A 139 -40.12 14.96 -11.56
CA GLU A 139 -39.62 14.11 -12.64
C GLU A 139 -38.14 13.74 -12.41
N VAL A 140 -37.27 14.74 -12.25
CA VAL A 140 -35.82 14.57 -12.07
C VAL A 140 -35.51 13.76 -10.81
N ALA A 141 -36.16 14.08 -9.69
CA ALA A 141 -35.98 13.35 -8.44
C ALA A 141 -36.43 11.88 -8.56
N THR A 142 -37.48 11.62 -9.35
CA THR A 142 -37.96 10.25 -9.64
C THR A 142 -36.93 9.49 -10.48
N VAL A 143 -36.36 10.12 -11.52
CA VAL A 143 -35.31 9.50 -12.33
C VAL A 143 -34.07 9.20 -11.50
N ILE A 144 -33.63 10.12 -10.63
CA ILE A 144 -32.52 9.88 -9.70
C ILE A 144 -32.83 8.69 -8.78
N ALA A 145 -34.03 8.61 -8.22
CA ALA A 145 -34.42 7.47 -7.39
C ALA A 145 -34.45 6.15 -8.20
N GLN A 146 -34.95 6.16 -9.44
CA GLN A 146 -34.95 5.00 -10.33
C GLN A 146 -33.53 4.54 -10.62
N LEU A 147 -32.62 5.45 -10.97
CA LEU A 147 -31.23 5.13 -11.27
C LEU A 147 -30.44 4.59 -10.09
N THR A 148 -30.86 4.85 -8.85
CA THR A 148 -30.05 4.60 -7.64
C THR A 148 -30.63 3.56 -6.71
N CYS A 149 -31.93 3.29 -6.78
CA CYS A 149 -32.57 2.22 -6.03
C CYS A 149 -32.64 0.93 -6.85
N TYR A 150 -32.43 -0.19 -6.16
CA TYR A 150 -32.64 -1.54 -6.66
C TYR A 150 -33.68 -2.21 -5.76
N GLU A 151 -34.71 -2.81 -6.34
CA GLU A 151 -35.84 -3.39 -5.58
C GLU A 151 -36.43 -2.38 -4.56
N GLY A 152 -36.57 -1.13 -4.99
CA GLY A 152 -37.19 -0.06 -4.20
C GLY A 152 -36.32 0.53 -3.07
N LYS A 153 -35.04 0.18 -2.94
CA LYS A 153 -34.13 0.71 -1.89
C LYS A 153 -32.71 0.91 -2.38
N LEU A 154 -31.91 1.72 -1.67
CA LEU A 154 -30.49 1.85 -2.00
C LEU A 154 -29.75 0.52 -1.80
N PRO A 155 -29.06 -0.01 -2.83
CA PRO A 155 -28.32 -1.25 -2.71
C PRO A 155 -26.95 -1.04 -2.08
N GLN A 156 -26.46 -2.07 -1.39
CA GLN A 156 -25.05 -2.16 -1.03
C GLN A 156 -24.23 -2.62 -2.25
N GLY A 157 -23.48 -1.72 -2.87
CA GLY A 157 -22.65 -2.01 -4.06
C GLY A 157 -22.72 -0.92 -5.14
N ALA A 158 -23.75 -0.09 -5.14
CA ALA A 158 -23.88 1.03 -6.08
C ALA A 158 -22.95 2.22 -5.71
N PRO A 159 -22.31 2.88 -6.69
CA PRO A 159 -21.49 4.08 -6.49
C PRO A 159 -22.22 5.28 -5.87
N THR A 160 -23.55 5.36 -6.00
CA THR A 160 -24.38 6.49 -5.53
C THR A 160 -24.87 6.31 -4.10
N SER A 161 -25.09 5.07 -3.63
CA SER A 161 -25.61 4.81 -2.28
C SER A 161 -24.80 5.50 -1.18
N PRO A 162 -23.46 5.49 -1.18
CA PRO A 162 -22.65 6.16 -0.15
C PRO A 162 -22.94 7.66 0.00
N ILE A 163 -22.97 8.41 -1.11
CA ILE A 163 -23.19 9.86 -1.07
C ILE A 163 -24.64 10.21 -0.75
N ILE A 164 -25.61 9.47 -1.30
CA ILE A 164 -27.04 9.71 -1.05
C ILE A 164 -27.39 9.44 0.42
N THR A 165 -26.93 8.33 1.00
CA THR A 165 -27.16 8.04 2.42
C THR A 165 -26.58 9.13 3.33
N ASN A 166 -25.36 9.62 3.03
CA ASN A 166 -24.80 10.73 3.79
C ASN A 166 -25.60 12.01 3.65
N LEU A 167 -26.00 12.40 2.43
CA LEU A 167 -26.82 13.60 2.18
C LEU A 167 -28.13 13.56 2.97
N ILE A 168 -28.84 12.43 2.94
CA ILE A 168 -30.11 12.25 3.67
C ILE A 168 -29.88 12.27 5.19
N CYS A 169 -28.80 11.65 5.68
CA CYS A 169 -28.50 11.63 7.10
C CYS A 169 -28.03 12.98 7.68
N GLU A 170 -27.75 14.01 6.87
CA GLU A 170 -27.31 15.30 7.42
C GLU A 170 -28.33 15.92 8.38
N ILE A 171 -29.62 15.78 8.07
CA ILE A 171 -30.70 16.27 8.94
C ILE A 171 -30.72 15.49 10.25
N LEU A 172 -30.56 14.16 10.18
CA LEU A 172 -30.45 13.31 11.36
C LEU A 172 -29.24 13.72 12.20
N ASP A 173 -28.07 13.89 11.58
CA ASP A 173 -26.82 14.23 12.25
C ASP A 173 -26.93 15.55 13.05
N GLN A 174 -27.62 16.56 12.51
CA GLN A 174 -27.86 17.82 13.23
C GLN A 174 -28.75 17.64 14.45
N ARG A 175 -29.81 16.83 14.32
CA ARG A 175 -30.73 16.55 15.44
C ARG A 175 -30.03 15.74 16.53
N LEU A 176 -29.27 14.72 16.14
CA LEU A 176 -28.47 13.91 17.06
C LEU A 176 -27.39 14.74 17.75
N LEU A 177 -26.75 15.67 17.04
CA LEU A 177 -25.81 16.62 17.65
C LEU A 177 -26.50 17.50 18.69
N LYS A 178 -27.70 18.03 18.40
CA LYS A 178 -28.47 18.85 19.35
C LYS A 178 -28.82 18.05 20.62
N ILE A 179 -29.27 16.81 20.46
CA ILE A 179 -29.52 15.90 21.60
C ILE A 179 -28.21 15.69 22.35
N SER A 180 -27.13 15.33 21.67
CA SER A 180 -25.82 15.06 22.29
C SER A 180 -25.31 16.24 23.14
N LYS A 181 -25.47 17.47 22.65
CA LYS A 181 -25.10 18.69 23.40
C LYS A 181 -25.84 18.82 24.73
N LYS A 182 -27.15 18.49 24.80
CA LYS A 182 -27.95 18.51 26.04
C LYS A 182 -27.37 17.57 27.12
N TYR A 183 -26.64 16.53 26.72
CA TYR A 183 -26.01 15.55 27.61
C TYR A 183 -24.48 15.65 27.63
N LYS A 184 -23.90 16.73 27.09
CA LYS A 184 -22.44 16.98 27.00
C LYS A 184 -21.68 15.80 26.37
N LEU A 185 -22.22 15.25 25.28
CA LEU A 185 -21.61 14.21 24.48
C LEU A 185 -21.00 14.79 23.20
N ASP A 186 -19.82 14.30 22.84
CA ASP A 186 -19.33 14.38 21.46
C ASP A 186 -20.03 13.31 20.62
N TYR A 187 -20.30 13.63 19.36
CA TYR A 187 -21.03 12.75 18.44
C TYR A 187 -20.35 12.69 17.07
N THR A 188 -20.25 11.47 16.54
CA THR A 188 -19.86 11.19 15.16
C THR A 188 -20.65 10.02 14.57
N ARG A 189 -20.71 9.95 13.24
CA ARG A 189 -21.29 8.85 12.46
C ARG A 189 -20.31 8.34 11.42
N TYR A 190 -20.13 7.03 11.40
CA TYR A 190 -19.43 6.29 10.36
C TYR A 190 -20.41 5.30 9.71
N ALA A 191 -21.09 5.76 8.66
CA ALA A 191 -22.17 5.03 7.98
C ALA A 191 -23.29 4.70 8.98
N ASP A 192 -23.43 3.43 9.36
CA ASP A 192 -24.38 2.87 10.30
C ASP A 192 -23.92 2.88 11.77
N ASP A 193 -22.62 3.10 12.02
CA ASP A 193 -22.04 3.18 13.37
C ASP A 193 -22.11 4.63 13.89
N LEU A 194 -22.94 4.84 14.91
CA LEU A 194 -23.05 6.10 15.66
C LEU A 194 -22.19 5.98 16.92
N THR A 195 -21.30 6.96 17.13
CA THR A 195 -20.45 7.00 18.32
C THR A 195 -20.73 8.26 19.13
N PHE A 196 -21.01 8.07 20.41
CA PHE A 196 -21.18 9.13 21.40
C PHE A 196 -20.11 8.97 22.48
N SER A 197 -19.57 10.05 23.03
CA SER A 197 -18.60 9.95 24.12
C SER A 197 -18.61 11.16 25.02
N THR A 198 -18.28 10.98 26.31
CA THR A 198 -18.22 12.08 27.26
C THR A 198 -17.17 11.87 28.35
N ASN A 199 -16.81 12.98 28.99
CA ASN A 199 -16.05 13.04 30.24
C ASN A 199 -16.92 13.47 31.43
N ASP A 200 -18.22 13.70 31.24
CA ASP A 200 -19.14 14.00 32.33
C ASP A 200 -19.41 12.73 33.15
N LYS A 201 -19.18 12.80 34.47
CA LYS A 201 -19.45 11.69 35.39
C LYS A 201 -20.96 11.47 35.57
N LYS A 202 -21.76 12.52 35.46
CA LYS A 202 -23.22 12.50 35.66
C LYS A 202 -23.98 11.88 34.48
N PHE A 203 -23.29 11.53 33.39
CA PHE A 203 -23.97 10.95 32.23
C PHE A 203 -24.63 9.61 32.53
N LEU A 204 -24.06 8.80 33.43
CA LEU A 204 -24.62 7.49 33.80
C LEU A 204 -26.01 7.62 34.43
N GLU A 205 -26.21 8.65 35.27
CA GLU A 205 -27.51 8.97 35.88
C GLU A 205 -28.57 9.35 34.84
N ARG A 206 -28.14 9.87 33.68
CA ARG A 206 -29.01 10.36 32.60
C ARG A 206 -29.00 9.48 31.36
N GLN A 207 -28.37 8.31 31.43
CA GLN A 207 -28.15 7.45 30.27
C GLN A 207 -29.47 6.91 29.71
N THR A 208 -30.40 6.51 30.58
CA THR A 208 -31.72 5.97 30.18
C THR A 208 -32.52 7.05 29.45
N GLU A 209 -32.63 8.25 30.03
CA GLU A 209 -33.30 9.42 29.42
C GLU A 209 -32.70 9.73 28.04
N PHE A 210 -31.37 9.76 27.93
CA PHE A 210 -30.68 9.98 26.66
C PHE A 210 -31.04 8.90 25.63
N TYR A 211 -31.04 7.63 26.04
CA TYR A 211 -31.31 6.51 25.15
C TYR A 211 -32.74 6.54 24.60
N GLU A 212 -33.72 6.87 25.43
CA GLU A 212 -35.13 6.97 25.02
C GLU A 212 -35.33 8.06 23.98
N ILE A 213 -34.79 9.26 24.23
CA ILE A 213 -34.87 10.38 23.28
C ILE A 213 -34.14 10.04 21.97
N LEU A 214 -32.96 9.43 22.07
CA LEU A 214 -32.19 9.02 20.91
C LEU A 214 -32.93 7.96 20.08
N SER A 215 -33.49 6.95 20.73
CA SER A 215 -34.26 5.88 20.09
C SER A 215 -35.50 6.43 19.40
N SER A 216 -36.21 7.36 20.04
CA SER A 216 -37.35 8.06 19.46
C SER A 216 -36.97 8.86 18.21
N GLU A 217 -35.86 9.62 18.25
CA GLU A 217 -35.40 10.37 17.07
C GLU A 217 -34.96 9.44 15.93
N LEU A 218 -34.28 8.33 16.23
CA LEU A 218 -33.88 7.35 15.22
C LEU A 218 -35.08 6.67 14.58
N LYS A 219 -36.08 6.27 15.38
CA LYS A 219 -37.35 5.71 14.88
C LYS A 219 -38.09 6.72 14.00
N ARG A 220 -38.17 7.99 14.42
CA ARG A 220 -38.75 9.08 13.61
C ARG A 220 -38.01 9.26 12.28
N ALA A 221 -36.70 9.07 12.28
CA ALA A 221 -35.88 9.09 11.06
C ALA A 221 -35.92 7.76 10.27
N GLY A 222 -36.78 6.81 10.62
CA GLY A 222 -36.94 5.54 9.91
C GLY A 222 -35.80 4.55 10.11
N PHE A 223 -35.07 4.64 11.23
CA PHE A 223 -34.01 3.71 11.60
C PHE A 223 -34.37 2.92 12.86
N LYS A 224 -33.77 1.74 12.96
CA LYS A 224 -33.88 0.87 14.13
C LYS A 224 -32.49 0.57 14.68
N ILE A 225 -32.36 0.59 16.00
CA ILE A 225 -31.11 0.26 16.69
C ILE A 225 -30.91 -1.26 16.69
N ASN A 226 -29.69 -1.69 16.41
CA ASN A 226 -29.25 -3.06 16.60
C ASN A 226 -28.83 -3.27 18.07
N GLU A 227 -29.77 -3.74 18.89
CA GLU A 227 -29.56 -3.91 20.33
C GLU A 227 -28.39 -4.84 20.66
N LYS A 228 -28.15 -5.88 19.84
CA LYS A 228 -27.03 -6.83 20.03
C LYS A 228 -25.66 -6.20 19.84
N LYS A 229 -25.58 -5.07 19.13
CA LYS A 229 -24.31 -4.38 18.82
C LYS A 229 -24.15 -3.05 19.56
N LYS A 230 -25.15 -2.63 20.33
CA LYS A 230 -25.06 -1.49 21.24
C LYS A 230 -24.03 -1.79 22.32
N ARG A 231 -23.08 -0.86 22.56
CA ARG A 231 -22.03 -1.04 23.56
C ARG A 231 -21.70 0.27 24.27
N LEU A 232 -21.82 0.30 25.60
CA LEU A 232 -21.25 1.34 26.45
C LEU A 232 -19.91 0.86 27.01
N GLN A 233 -18.86 1.65 26.84
CA GLN A 233 -17.48 1.29 27.17
C GLN A 233 -16.87 2.34 28.11
N PHE A 234 -16.41 1.87 29.27
CA PHE A 234 -15.79 2.69 30.32
C PHE A 234 -14.28 2.84 30.07
N ARG A 235 -13.67 3.89 30.64
CA ARG A 235 -12.25 4.24 30.42
C ARG A 235 -11.23 3.17 30.84
N ASP A 236 -11.59 2.37 31.83
CA ASP A 236 -10.86 1.26 32.42
C ASP A 236 -11.04 -0.04 31.61
N SER A 237 -12.14 -0.15 30.87
CA SER A 237 -12.33 -1.17 29.83
C SER A 237 -11.77 -0.73 28.48
N ARG A 238 -11.61 -1.67 27.53
CA ARG A 238 -11.18 -1.34 26.17
C ARG A 238 -12.29 -0.57 25.44
N GLN A 239 -12.02 0.69 25.09
CA GLN A 239 -12.90 1.52 24.28
C GLN A 239 -12.53 1.40 22.81
N VAL A 240 -13.50 1.08 21.95
CA VAL A 240 -13.32 0.85 20.51
C VAL A 240 -14.29 1.71 19.71
N VAL A 241 -13.76 2.43 18.72
CA VAL A 241 -14.52 3.21 17.74
C VAL A 241 -14.11 2.79 16.34
N THR A 242 -15.04 2.35 15.50
CA THR A 242 -14.75 1.88 14.13
C THR A 242 -13.63 0.82 14.06
N GLY A 243 -13.52 -0.02 15.08
CA GLY A 243 -12.49 -1.07 15.19
C GLY A 243 -11.13 -0.61 15.73
N LEU A 244 -10.97 0.66 16.09
CA LEU A 244 -9.74 1.21 16.68
C LEU A 244 -9.91 1.43 18.19
N VAL A 245 -8.89 1.08 18.97
CA VAL A 245 -8.82 1.36 20.40
C VAL A 245 -8.56 2.85 20.61
N VAL A 246 -9.32 3.51 21.50
CA VAL A 246 -9.27 4.98 21.68
C VAL A 246 -8.98 5.45 23.11
N ASN A 247 -8.74 4.55 24.07
CA ASN A 247 -8.55 4.92 25.48
C ASN A 247 -7.53 6.05 25.70
N LYS A 248 -6.34 5.94 25.09
CA LYS A 248 -5.23 6.92 25.21
C LYS A 248 -4.67 7.38 23.87
N LYS A 249 -4.28 6.40 23.05
CA LYS A 249 -3.79 6.57 21.67
C LYS A 249 -4.69 5.79 20.72
N ILE A 250 -4.73 6.19 19.45
CA ILE A 250 -5.50 5.44 18.44
C ILE A 250 -4.68 4.22 18.03
N ASN A 251 -5.14 3.03 18.38
CA ASN A 251 -4.38 1.80 18.16
C ASN A 251 -5.24 0.67 17.56
N VAL A 252 -4.58 -0.31 16.96
CA VAL A 252 -5.21 -1.61 16.69
C VAL A 252 -5.49 -2.33 18.02
N ASN A 253 -6.43 -3.27 18.00
CA ASN A 253 -6.58 -4.23 19.08
C ASN A 253 -5.25 -4.98 19.33
N ARG A 254 -4.88 -5.18 20.61
CA ARG A 254 -3.67 -5.91 21.02
C ARG A 254 -3.63 -7.32 20.41
N ILE A 255 -4.78 -7.99 20.29
CA ILE A 255 -4.88 -9.32 19.68
C ILE A 255 -4.44 -9.27 18.21
N TYR A 256 -4.96 -8.31 17.43
CA TYR A 256 -4.58 -8.14 16.03
C TYR A 256 -3.06 -7.94 15.86
N TYR A 257 -2.42 -7.18 16.75
CA TYR A 257 -0.96 -7.01 16.73
C TYR A 257 -0.21 -8.31 17.07
N LYS A 258 -0.64 -9.02 18.12
CA LYS A 258 -0.04 -10.31 18.51
C LYS A 258 -0.16 -11.35 17.39
N GLU A 259 -1.33 -11.49 16.78
CA GLU A 259 -1.55 -12.35 15.62
C GLU A 259 -0.64 -11.98 14.44
N THR A 260 -0.50 -10.68 14.15
CA THR A 260 0.38 -10.23 13.05
C THR A 260 1.84 -10.64 13.31
N ARG A 261 2.29 -10.50 14.56
CA ARG A 261 3.64 -10.95 14.97
C ARG A 261 3.78 -12.47 14.90
N ALA A 262 2.76 -13.22 15.31
CA ALA A 262 2.76 -14.68 15.22
C ALA A 262 2.83 -15.15 13.76
N MET A 263 2.03 -14.54 12.87
CA MET A 263 2.09 -14.78 11.42
C MET A 263 3.47 -14.48 10.85
N ALA A 264 4.08 -13.35 11.23
CA ALA A 264 5.43 -13.00 10.79
C ALA A 264 6.47 -14.00 11.31
N HIS A 265 6.38 -14.40 12.57
CA HIS A 265 7.28 -15.41 13.13
C HIS A 265 7.13 -16.77 12.45
N GLN A 266 5.90 -17.20 12.16
CA GLN A 266 5.62 -18.43 11.40
C GLN A 266 6.25 -18.35 10.00
N LEU A 267 6.07 -17.22 9.30
CA LEU A 267 6.71 -16.95 8.01
C LEU A 267 8.23 -17.07 8.12
N TYR A 268 8.85 -16.44 9.12
CA TYR A 268 10.30 -16.46 9.26
C TYR A 268 10.84 -17.88 9.54
N LYS A 269 10.10 -18.68 10.31
CA LYS A 269 10.50 -20.05 10.66
C LYS A 269 10.25 -21.05 9.54
N LYS A 270 9.12 -20.95 8.83
CA LYS A 270 8.62 -21.99 7.90
C LYS A 270 8.58 -21.56 6.44
N GLY A 271 8.82 -20.29 6.13
CA GLY A 271 8.64 -19.71 4.79
C GLY A 271 7.18 -19.47 4.38
N SER A 272 6.22 -19.85 5.23
CA SER A 272 4.78 -19.71 5.00
C SER A 272 4.02 -19.39 6.29
N PHE A 273 2.81 -18.84 6.16
CA PHE A 273 1.96 -18.51 7.31
C PHE A 273 0.48 -18.63 6.94
N GLU A 274 -0.37 -18.71 7.97
CA GLU A 274 -1.80 -18.91 7.80
C GLU A 274 -2.62 -17.75 8.33
N ILE A 275 -3.80 -17.58 7.72
CA ILE A 275 -4.87 -16.72 8.24
C ILE A 275 -6.12 -17.58 8.30
N ASN A 276 -6.68 -17.73 9.51
CA ASN A 276 -7.86 -18.58 9.77
C ASN A 276 -7.66 -20.02 9.27
N GLY A 277 -6.50 -20.63 9.54
CA GLY A 277 -6.19 -22.01 9.18
C GLY A 277 -5.93 -22.25 7.69
N LYS A 278 -5.78 -21.20 6.88
CA LYS A 278 -5.50 -21.30 5.44
C LYS A 278 -4.19 -20.59 5.08
N PRO A 279 -3.34 -21.18 4.22
CA PRO A 279 -2.14 -20.52 3.71
C PRO A 279 -2.45 -19.15 3.11
N ALA A 280 -1.66 -18.15 3.48
CA ALA A 280 -1.89 -16.77 3.07
C ALA A 280 -0.69 -16.17 2.30
N LYS A 281 -1.00 -15.25 1.40
CA LYS A 281 0.00 -14.54 0.59
C LYS A 281 0.68 -13.43 1.39
N LEU A 282 1.97 -13.21 1.13
CA LEU A 282 2.81 -12.21 1.80
C LEU A 282 2.21 -10.79 1.83
N ASN A 283 1.50 -10.39 0.76
CA ASN A 283 0.83 -9.10 0.68
C ASN A 283 -0.26 -8.89 1.74
N LYS A 284 -0.89 -9.96 2.24
CA LYS A 284 -1.85 -9.88 3.35
C LYS A 284 -1.16 -9.48 4.65
N LEU A 285 -0.03 -10.11 4.96
CA LEU A 285 0.76 -9.77 6.15
C LEU A 285 1.37 -8.37 6.04
N GLU A 286 1.89 -8.00 4.87
CA GLU A 286 2.35 -6.63 4.62
C GLU A 286 1.24 -5.60 4.83
N GLY A 287 0.01 -5.90 4.40
CA GLY A 287 -1.16 -5.06 4.64
C GLY A 287 -1.47 -4.88 6.13
N ARG A 288 -1.31 -5.93 6.95
CA ARG A 288 -1.47 -5.85 8.41
C ARG A 288 -0.42 -4.93 9.04
N PHE A 289 0.85 -5.11 8.68
CA PHE A 289 1.94 -4.25 9.15
C PHE A 289 1.75 -2.80 8.71
N ALA A 290 1.38 -2.57 7.46
CA ALA A 290 1.10 -1.23 6.94
C ALA A 290 -0.03 -0.55 7.71
N PHE A 291 -1.11 -1.28 8.04
CA PHE A 291 -2.22 -0.74 8.83
C PHE A 291 -1.79 -0.39 10.26
N ILE A 292 -1.02 -1.26 10.92
CA ILE A 292 -0.45 -0.96 12.26
C ILE A 292 0.44 0.28 12.18
N ASN A 293 1.31 0.36 11.17
CA ASN A 293 2.22 1.48 10.99
C ASN A 293 1.49 2.80 10.73
N GLN A 294 0.38 2.78 9.97
CA GLN A 294 -0.43 3.97 9.74
C GLN A 294 -0.91 4.59 11.06
N LEU A 295 -1.30 3.77 12.03
CA LEU A 295 -1.71 4.23 13.36
C LEU A 295 -0.51 4.68 14.21
N THR A 296 0.60 3.95 14.17
CA THR A 296 1.84 4.36 14.85
C THR A 296 2.29 5.74 14.36
N TRP A 297 2.36 5.93 13.04
CA TRP A 297 2.76 7.19 12.42
C TRP A 297 1.82 8.34 12.79
N TYR A 298 0.50 8.09 12.80
CA TYR A 298 -0.47 9.07 13.28
C TYR A 298 -0.20 9.48 14.73
N ASN A 299 0.02 8.51 15.64
CA ASN A 299 0.28 8.80 17.04
C ASN A 299 1.62 9.55 17.23
N ASN A 300 2.69 9.13 16.54
CA ASN A 300 3.98 9.82 16.58
C ASN A 300 3.84 11.28 16.16
N LYS A 301 3.09 11.55 15.07
CA LYS A 301 2.81 12.91 14.61
C LYS A 301 2.06 13.74 15.67
N VAL A 302 1.06 13.15 16.33
CA VAL A 302 0.29 13.85 17.38
C VAL A 302 1.14 14.14 18.61
N GLU A 303 2.11 13.28 18.91
CA GLU A 303 3.02 13.43 20.06
C GLU A 303 4.28 14.24 19.74
N GLY A 304 4.44 14.73 18.50
CA GLY A 304 5.64 15.44 18.07
C GLY A 304 6.90 14.58 18.00
N ILE A 305 6.75 13.24 18.02
CA ILE A 305 7.87 12.31 17.97
C ILE A 305 8.44 12.30 16.55
N LYS A 306 9.68 12.76 16.41
CA LYS A 306 10.46 12.61 15.18
C LYS A 306 11.11 11.22 15.18
N THR A 307 10.50 10.28 14.48
CA THR A 307 11.11 8.97 14.23
C THR A 307 12.08 9.05 13.05
N HIS A 308 13.30 8.62 13.29
CA HIS A 308 14.33 8.44 12.27
C HIS A 308 14.70 6.96 12.21
N PHE A 309 15.40 6.58 11.13
CA PHE A 309 15.91 5.22 10.89
C PHE A 309 16.59 4.56 12.11
N SER A 310 17.17 5.35 13.01
CA SER A 310 17.88 4.91 14.22
C SER A 310 17.02 4.81 15.49
N ASN A 311 15.76 5.25 15.48
CA ASN A 311 14.92 5.30 16.68
C ASN A 311 13.46 4.91 16.37
N PHE A 312 13.23 3.61 16.20
CA PHE A 312 11.92 3.03 15.95
C PHE A 312 11.28 2.43 17.18
N THR A 313 9.96 2.56 17.29
CA THR A 313 9.18 1.81 18.28
C THR A 313 9.24 0.31 17.99
N SER A 314 8.96 -0.53 18.98
CA SER A 314 8.93 -1.99 18.78
C SER A 314 7.98 -2.42 17.66
N ARG A 315 6.90 -1.67 17.40
CA ARG A 315 5.95 -1.95 16.30
C ARG A 315 6.57 -1.67 14.94
N GLU A 316 7.31 -0.57 14.82
CA GLU A 316 8.02 -0.21 13.59
C GLU A 316 9.18 -1.17 13.31
N LEU A 317 9.93 -1.57 14.33
CA LEU A 317 10.98 -2.59 14.21
C LEU A 317 10.44 -3.91 13.67
N GLN A 318 9.22 -4.34 14.06
CA GLN A 318 8.61 -5.55 13.47
C GLN A 318 8.36 -5.40 11.97
N TYR A 319 7.96 -4.21 11.50
CA TYR A 319 7.76 -3.98 10.08
C TYR A 319 9.09 -3.85 9.33
N GLN A 320 10.09 -3.21 9.95
CA GLN A 320 11.46 -3.14 9.43
C GLN A 320 12.03 -4.55 9.18
N ARG A 321 11.92 -5.44 10.20
CA ARG A 321 12.29 -6.85 10.11
C ARG A 321 11.57 -7.57 8.97
N PHE A 322 10.26 -7.37 8.85
CA PHE A 322 9.47 -7.96 7.77
C PHE A 322 9.92 -7.50 6.39
N LEU A 323 10.21 -6.21 6.22
CA LEU A 323 10.69 -5.66 4.95
C LEU A 323 12.07 -6.23 4.61
N PHE A 324 12.98 -6.34 5.58
CA PHE A 324 14.26 -6.99 5.35
C PHE A 324 14.08 -8.44 4.90
N TYR A 325 13.27 -9.23 5.63
CA TYR A 325 12.98 -10.61 5.28
C TYR A 325 12.46 -10.72 3.85
N LYS A 326 11.47 -9.90 3.48
CA LYS A 326 10.84 -9.91 2.15
C LYS A 326 11.82 -9.61 1.01
N TYR A 327 12.70 -8.60 1.18
CA TYR A 327 13.52 -8.09 0.08
C TYR A 327 14.93 -8.69 0.04
N PHE A 328 15.48 -9.15 1.16
CA PHE A 328 16.89 -9.50 1.25
C PHE A 328 17.17 -10.91 1.79
N PHE A 329 16.17 -11.56 2.40
CA PHE A 329 16.33 -12.93 2.92
C PHE A 329 15.52 -13.96 2.12
N ALA A 330 14.23 -13.69 1.90
CA ALA A 330 13.29 -14.53 1.17
C ALA A 330 12.85 -13.88 -0.15
N ASN A 331 13.78 -13.16 -0.79
CA ASN A 331 13.55 -12.59 -2.11
C ASN A 331 13.34 -13.71 -3.14
N PRO A 332 12.30 -13.61 -3.99
CA PRO A 332 11.93 -14.69 -4.91
C PRO A 332 12.89 -14.84 -6.09
N LYS A 333 13.64 -13.78 -6.41
CA LYS A 333 14.62 -13.70 -7.50
C LYS A 333 15.89 -13.01 -6.96
N PRO A 334 17.07 -13.24 -7.56
CA PRO A 334 18.25 -12.41 -7.30
C PRO A 334 17.90 -10.93 -7.36
N LEU A 335 18.37 -10.15 -6.39
CA LEU A 335 18.01 -8.74 -6.25
C LEU A 335 19.19 -7.86 -6.62
N ILE A 336 19.03 -7.02 -7.63
CA ILE A 336 20.00 -5.99 -8.02
C ILE A 336 19.57 -4.66 -7.41
N VAL A 337 20.50 -3.99 -6.76
CA VAL A 337 20.34 -2.65 -6.19
C VAL A 337 21.37 -1.73 -6.83
N THR A 338 20.92 -0.81 -7.65
CA THR A 338 21.75 0.16 -8.36
C THR A 338 21.81 1.50 -7.60
N GLU A 339 22.75 2.36 -7.96
CA GLU A 339 22.84 3.73 -7.45
C GLU A 339 21.66 4.59 -7.93
N GLY A 340 21.45 4.60 -9.25
CA GLY A 340 20.40 5.36 -9.93
C GLY A 340 19.21 4.51 -10.37
N LYS A 341 18.07 5.17 -10.60
CA LYS A 341 16.89 4.52 -11.23
C LYS A 341 17.09 4.27 -12.74
N THR A 342 17.95 5.06 -13.38
CA THR A 342 18.27 4.98 -14.82
C THR A 342 19.04 3.71 -15.14
N ASP A 343 19.93 3.29 -14.24
CA ASP A 343 20.76 2.09 -14.37
C ASP A 343 19.89 0.84 -14.52
N VAL A 344 18.79 0.78 -13.75
CA VAL A 344 17.78 -0.29 -13.87
C VAL A 344 17.20 -0.35 -15.28
N ILE A 345 16.99 0.80 -15.93
CA ILE A 345 16.42 0.87 -17.28
C ILE A 345 17.45 0.43 -18.31
N TYR A 346 18.72 0.84 -18.18
CA TYR A 346 19.78 0.39 -19.08
C TYR A 346 20.00 -1.13 -18.98
N LEU A 347 20.10 -1.68 -17.77
CA LEU A 347 20.26 -3.13 -17.55
C LEU A 347 19.08 -3.93 -18.10
N LYS A 348 17.85 -3.43 -17.93
CA LYS A 348 16.68 -4.07 -18.54
C LYS A 348 16.72 -4.03 -20.06
N SER A 349 17.22 -2.95 -20.64
CA SER A 349 17.33 -2.80 -22.10
C SER A 349 18.41 -3.74 -22.66
N ALA A 350 19.57 -3.82 -22.00
CA ALA A 350 20.65 -4.74 -22.32
C ALA A 350 20.17 -6.20 -22.25
N LEU A 351 19.52 -6.59 -21.15
CA LEU A 351 18.94 -7.93 -21.01
C LEU A 351 17.93 -8.25 -22.11
N LYS A 352 17.06 -7.30 -22.50
CA LYS A 352 16.11 -7.52 -23.59
C LYS A 352 16.79 -7.68 -24.95
N SER A 353 17.86 -6.93 -25.21
CA SER A 353 18.62 -7.01 -26.45
C SER A 353 19.38 -8.35 -26.52
N LEU A 354 20.08 -8.70 -25.45
CA LEU A 354 20.96 -9.87 -25.35
C LEU A 354 20.27 -11.13 -24.79
N TYR A 355 18.93 -11.20 -24.82
CA TYR A 355 18.18 -12.22 -24.08
C TYR A 355 18.51 -13.67 -24.48
N LYS A 356 18.96 -13.88 -25.72
CA LYS A 356 19.35 -15.21 -26.22
C LYS A 356 20.59 -15.75 -25.52
N GLU A 357 21.46 -14.87 -25.06
CA GLU A 357 22.77 -15.21 -24.49
C GLU A 357 22.70 -15.36 -22.97
N TYR A 358 21.69 -14.77 -22.34
CA TYR A 358 21.49 -14.79 -20.89
C TYR A 358 20.18 -15.48 -20.47
N PRO A 359 19.95 -16.75 -20.85
CA PRO A 359 18.70 -17.46 -20.52
C PRO A 359 18.48 -17.62 -19.01
N ASN A 360 19.53 -17.54 -18.20
CA ASN A 360 19.44 -17.57 -16.73
C ASN A 360 18.97 -16.24 -16.13
N LEU A 361 19.10 -15.13 -16.86
CA LEU A 361 18.73 -13.78 -16.39
C LEU A 361 17.40 -13.30 -16.98
N ILE A 362 17.04 -13.76 -18.18
CA ILE A 362 15.85 -13.33 -18.90
C ILE A 362 15.41 -14.38 -19.92
N THR A 363 14.10 -14.49 -20.14
CA THR A 363 13.52 -15.29 -21.21
C THR A 363 12.47 -14.49 -21.98
N LYS A 364 12.26 -14.81 -23.26
CA LYS A 364 11.20 -14.21 -24.09
C LYS A 364 10.15 -15.27 -24.41
N HIS A 365 8.90 -15.00 -24.08
CA HIS A 365 7.77 -15.87 -24.40
C HIS A 365 7.37 -15.75 -25.88
N THR A 366 6.58 -16.71 -26.35
CA THR A 366 6.06 -16.77 -27.72
C THR A 366 5.19 -15.56 -28.09
N ASP A 367 4.50 -14.97 -27.12
CA ASP A 367 3.71 -13.74 -27.28
C ASP A 367 4.54 -12.44 -27.29
N GLY A 368 5.86 -12.55 -27.30
CA GLY A 368 6.78 -11.43 -27.33
C GLY A 368 7.09 -10.79 -25.97
N ARG A 369 6.44 -11.23 -24.88
CA ARG A 369 6.71 -10.69 -23.53
C ARG A 369 8.01 -11.22 -22.96
N PHE A 370 8.75 -10.35 -22.28
CA PHE A 370 9.96 -10.72 -21.56
C PHE A 370 9.66 -11.06 -20.10
N GLU A 371 10.24 -12.16 -19.61
CA GLU A 371 10.30 -12.52 -18.20
C GLU A 371 11.73 -12.36 -17.68
N PHE A 372 11.93 -11.40 -16.77
CA PHE A 372 13.19 -11.23 -16.06
C PHE A 372 13.28 -12.24 -14.92
N LYS A 373 14.36 -13.03 -14.88
CA LYS A 373 14.69 -13.97 -13.80
C LYS A 373 15.44 -13.31 -12.63
N VAL A 374 15.87 -12.06 -12.81
CA VAL A 374 16.36 -11.16 -11.76
C VAL A 374 15.31 -10.10 -11.39
N SER A 375 15.49 -9.46 -10.24
CA SER A 375 14.65 -8.36 -9.77
C SER A 375 15.47 -7.12 -9.45
N PHE A 376 14.86 -5.94 -9.61
CA PHE A 376 15.50 -4.66 -9.33
C PHE A 376 14.79 -3.98 -8.16
N LEU A 377 15.54 -3.52 -7.17
CA LEU A 377 14.94 -2.92 -5.97
C LEU A 377 14.28 -1.58 -6.29
N LYS A 378 12.95 -1.52 -6.19
CA LYS A 378 12.22 -0.26 -6.28
C LYS A 378 12.40 0.55 -4.99
N LYS A 379 13.27 1.57 -5.02
CA LYS A 379 13.45 2.52 -3.91
C LYS A 379 12.14 3.30 -3.70
N THR A 380 11.44 3.03 -2.58
CA THR A 380 10.17 3.70 -2.24
C THR A 380 10.33 4.51 -0.96
N LYS A 381 9.45 5.51 -0.74
CA LYS A 381 9.40 6.26 0.54
C LYS A 381 9.31 5.36 1.77
N ARG A 382 8.67 4.18 1.65
CA ARG A 382 8.60 3.18 2.73
C ARG A 382 9.97 2.56 3.02
N LEU A 383 10.73 2.18 1.99
CA LEU A 383 12.08 1.63 2.17
C LEU A 383 13.07 2.72 2.62
N GLY A 384 12.89 3.97 2.18
CA GLY A 384 13.62 5.12 2.72
C GLY A 384 13.39 5.28 4.22
N TYR A 385 12.13 5.28 4.64
CA TYR A 385 11.78 5.37 6.06
C TYR A 385 12.34 4.18 6.86
N PHE A 386 11.98 2.94 6.52
CA PHE A 386 12.32 1.79 7.35
C PHE A 386 13.75 1.30 7.19
N LEU A 387 14.31 1.32 5.99
CA LEU A 387 15.59 0.69 5.67
C LEU A 387 16.70 1.71 5.33
N GLY A 388 16.40 3.01 5.34
CA GLY A 388 17.37 4.05 4.94
C GLY A 388 17.69 4.02 3.44
N ILE A 389 16.86 3.35 2.63
CA ILE A 389 17.06 3.20 1.17
C ILE A 389 16.27 4.30 0.46
N TYR A 390 16.84 5.51 0.43
CA TYR A 390 16.24 6.69 -0.18
C TYR A 390 16.31 6.64 -1.71
N GLN A 391 15.43 7.41 -2.39
CA GLN A 391 15.38 7.44 -3.85
C GLN A 391 16.61 8.11 -4.45
N ASP A 392 17.10 9.15 -3.78
CA ASP A 392 18.24 9.96 -4.19
C ASP A 392 19.30 9.90 -3.07
N GLY A 393 20.51 9.44 -3.39
CA GLY A 393 21.64 9.38 -2.45
C GLY A 393 22.39 8.04 -2.46
N GLY A 394 23.71 8.10 -2.71
CA GLY A 394 24.62 6.94 -2.70
C GLY A 394 24.73 6.23 -1.34
N SER A 395 24.33 6.88 -0.24
CA SER A 395 24.32 6.30 1.11
C SER A 395 23.27 5.19 1.30
N ALA A 396 22.33 5.03 0.36
CA ALA A 396 21.31 3.99 0.41
C ALA A 396 21.90 2.57 0.44
N LEU A 397 23.00 2.34 -0.29
CA LEU A 397 23.65 1.03 -0.37
C LEU A 397 24.44 0.73 0.92
N ASN A 398 25.05 1.75 1.54
CA ASN A 398 25.70 1.63 2.86
C ASN A 398 24.70 1.17 3.93
N ASN A 399 23.48 1.70 3.89
CA ASN A 399 22.43 1.33 4.85
C ASN A 399 21.98 -0.13 4.72
N ILE A 400 22.01 -0.70 3.51
CA ILE A 400 21.70 -2.12 3.30
C ILE A 400 22.70 -3.00 4.04
N TYR A 401 24.00 -2.71 3.91
CA TYR A 401 25.06 -3.47 4.59
C TYR A 401 24.86 -3.56 6.10
N ASN A 402 24.28 -2.53 6.74
CA ASN A 402 24.05 -2.52 8.18
C ASN A 402 23.23 -3.71 8.68
N PHE A 403 22.31 -4.21 7.85
CA PHE A 403 21.44 -5.33 8.18
C PHE A 403 22.08 -6.71 7.96
N PHE A 404 23.18 -6.76 7.20
CA PHE A 404 23.92 -7.99 6.89
C PHE A 404 25.10 -8.20 7.84
N GLY A 405 25.86 -7.13 8.15
CA GLY A 405 27.18 -7.31 8.77
C GLY A 405 27.74 -6.13 9.57
N SER A 406 26.92 -5.22 10.14
CA SER A 406 27.48 -4.11 10.92
C SER A 406 27.96 -4.49 12.34
N LYS A 407 28.96 -3.75 12.83
CA LYS A 407 29.39 -3.71 14.24
C LYS A 407 28.27 -3.24 15.21
N LYS A 408 27.16 -2.69 14.70
CA LYS A 408 25.97 -2.35 15.51
C LYS A 408 25.10 -3.60 15.66
N SER A 409 25.33 -4.35 16.74
CA SER A 409 24.70 -5.66 17.03
C SER A 409 23.18 -5.70 16.87
N ASN A 410 22.46 -4.60 17.11
CA ASN A 410 21.01 -4.58 17.18
C ASN A 410 20.26 -4.64 15.82
N LEU A 411 20.96 -4.56 14.68
CA LEU A 411 20.34 -4.51 13.34
C LEU A 411 20.70 -5.69 12.42
N ASN A 412 21.51 -6.66 12.87
CA ASN A 412 21.93 -7.79 12.04
C ASN A 412 20.80 -8.83 11.83
N TYR A 413 19.85 -8.48 10.97
CA TYR A 413 18.70 -9.33 10.67
C TYR A 413 19.07 -10.57 9.85
N LEU A 414 20.15 -10.54 9.08
CA LEU A 414 20.63 -11.73 8.37
C LEU A 414 20.87 -12.88 9.35
N ASN A 415 21.66 -12.64 10.39
CA ASN A 415 21.99 -13.67 11.39
C ASN A 415 20.75 -14.10 12.18
N ASP A 416 19.87 -13.16 12.54
CA ASP A 416 18.61 -13.48 13.20
C ASP A 416 17.75 -14.43 12.37
N PHE A 417 17.58 -14.15 11.07
CA PHE A 417 16.75 -14.98 10.20
C PHE A 417 17.38 -16.33 9.92
N LYS A 418 18.71 -16.42 9.78
CA LYS A 418 19.41 -17.72 9.70
C LYS A 418 19.15 -18.56 10.93
N LYS A 419 19.24 -17.98 12.13
CA LYS A 419 18.96 -18.68 13.40
C LYS A 419 17.50 -19.10 13.53
N ILE A 420 16.55 -18.23 13.17
CA ILE A 420 15.11 -18.51 13.30
C ILE A 420 14.63 -19.56 12.28
N SER A 421 15.11 -19.46 11.05
CA SER A 421 14.67 -20.31 9.94
C SER A 421 15.46 -21.61 9.82
N GLY A 422 16.70 -21.66 10.33
CA GLY A 422 17.65 -22.73 10.04
C GLY A 422 18.14 -22.76 8.59
N ASN A 423 17.81 -21.73 7.79
CA ASN A 423 18.07 -21.69 6.35
C ASN A 423 19.00 -20.52 5.98
N LEU A 424 19.61 -20.62 4.80
CA LEU A 424 20.31 -19.51 4.15
C LEU A 424 19.30 -18.60 3.41
N PRO A 425 19.69 -17.35 3.09
CA PRO A 425 18.92 -16.51 2.18
C PRO A 425 18.59 -17.24 0.87
N THR A 426 17.43 -16.97 0.29
CA THR A 426 16.93 -17.71 -0.88
C THR A 426 17.70 -17.37 -2.16
N ASN A 427 18.08 -16.11 -2.34
CA ASN A 427 18.72 -15.61 -3.54
C ASN A 427 19.73 -14.50 -3.20
N PRO A 428 20.77 -14.29 -4.04
CA PRO A 428 21.77 -13.27 -3.77
C PRO A 428 21.21 -11.84 -3.93
N VAL A 429 21.87 -10.90 -3.25
CA VAL A 429 21.63 -9.46 -3.32
C VAL A 429 22.92 -8.83 -3.86
N ILE A 430 22.81 -8.12 -4.97
CA ILE A 430 23.92 -7.53 -5.71
C ILE A 430 23.80 -6.02 -5.59
N LEU A 431 24.75 -5.39 -4.90
CA LEU A 431 24.89 -3.95 -4.87
C LEU A 431 25.78 -3.53 -6.04
N MET A 432 25.19 -2.85 -7.01
CA MET A 432 25.89 -2.40 -8.20
C MET A 432 26.27 -0.93 -8.06
N PHE A 433 27.54 -0.64 -8.33
CA PHE A 433 28.12 0.69 -8.29
C PHE A 433 28.75 1.07 -9.63
N ASP A 434 28.88 2.37 -9.86
CA ASP A 434 29.81 2.89 -10.87
C ASP A 434 31.26 2.55 -10.44
N ASN A 435 32.14 2.37 -11.42
CA ASN A 435 33.54 2.02 -11.18
C ASN A 435 34.36 3.28 -10.95
N GLU A 436 34.18 3.87 -9.78
CA GLU A 436 34.82 5.12 -9.36
C GLU A 436 35.68 4.91 -8.09
N ILE A 437 36.39 3.78 -8.07
CA ILE A 437 37.17 3.35 -6.90
C ILE A 437 38.31 4.35 -6.61
N LYS A 438 38.96 4.90 -7.65
CA LYS A 438 40.10 5.81 -7.51
C LYS A 438 39.73 7.15 -6.85
N SER A 439 38.50 7.60 -7.05
CA SER A 439 37.94 8.81 -6.43
C SER A 439 37.68 8.66 -4.93
N GLY A 440 37.78 7.44 -4.39
CA GLY A 440 37.71 7.15 -2.96
C GLY A 440 36.43 7.68 -2.31
N LYS A 441 36.56 8.28 -1.12
CA LYS A 441 35.40 8.74 -0.30
C LYS A 441 34.50 9.79 -0.98
N LYS A 442 34.93 10.38 -2.10
CA LYS A 442 34.13 11.35 -2.85
C LYS A 442 32.98 10.69 -3.59
N LYS A 443 33.06 9.38 -3.84
CA LYS A 443 32.08 8.62 -4.62
C LYS A 443 31.44 7.49 -3.80
N PRO A 444 30.25 7.01 -4.19
CA PRO A 444 29.47 6.07 -3.38
C PRO A 444 30.20 4.74 -3.09
N ILE A 445 30.94 4.18 -4.05
CA ILE A 445 31.71 2.94 -3.83
C ILE A 445 32.82 3.11 -2.77
N GLY A 446 33.56 4.21 -2.80
CA GLY A 446 34.59 4.47 -1.80
C GLY A 446 34.01 4.78 -0.42
N GLN A 447 32.86 5.44 -0.35
CA GLN A 447 32.11 5.58 0.91
C GLN A 447 31.66 4.23 1.47
N PHE A 448 31.21 3.32 0.58
CA PHE A 448 30.83 1.97 0.96
C PHE A 448 32.01 1.18 1.54
N PHE A 449 33.19 1.23 0.92
CA PHE A 449 34.37 0.52 1.43
C PHE A 449 34.75 0.93 2.84
N ILE A 450 34.72 2.24 3.12
CA ILE A 450 35.00 2.78 4.46
C ILE A 450 33.91 2.32 5.44
N HIS A 451 32.64 2.45 5.06
CA HIS A 451 31.50 2.10 5.91
C HIS A 451 31.47 0.61 6.26
N ALA A 452 31.72 -0.25 5.27
CA ALA A 452 31.68 -1.68 5.44
C ALA A 452 32.96 -2.26 6.07
N GLY A 453 34.07 -1.49 6.06
CA GLY A 453 35.37 -1.96 6.51
C GLY A 453 35.87 -3.14 5.69
N LEU A 454 35.69 -3.10 4.36
CA LEU A 454 36.12 -4.19 3.48
C LEU A 454 37.64 -4.37 3.54
N ALA A 455 38.07 -5.63 3.70
CA ALA A 455 39.47 -6.04 3.63
C ALA A 455 40.08 -5.76 2.24
N ASP A 456 41.38 -5.45 2.21
CA ASP A 456 42.08 -5.06 0.98
C ASP A 456 42.08 -6.16 -0.10
N GLU A 457 42.11 -7.43 0.30
CA GLU A 457 41.99 -8.57 -0.62
C GLU A 457 40.67 -8.52 -1.41
N LYS A 458 39.55 -8.20 -0.75
CA LYS A 458 38.25 -8.08 -1.41
C LYS A 458 38.18 -6.87 -2.34
N ARG A 459 38.90 -5.79 -2.02
CA ARG A 459 39.00 -4.61 -2.89
C ARG A 459 39.77 -4.94 -4.17
N LYS A 460 40.95 -5.55 -4.04
CA LYS A 460 41.75 -6.03 -5.18
C LYS A 460 40.96 -7.01 -6.05
N LYS A 461 40.21 -7.91 -5.42
CA LYS A 461 39.32 -8.83 -6.14
C LYS A 461 38.25 -8.09 -6.94
N LEU A 462 37.60 -7.07 -6.36
CA LEU A 462 36.62 -6.25 -7.08
C LEU A 462 37.27 -5.46 -8.23
N GLU A 463 38.47 -4.93 -8.04
CA GLU A 463 39.20 -4.20 -9.09
C GLU A 463 39.54 -5.09 -10.30
N ASN A 464 39.87 -6.36 -10.05
CA ASN A 464 40.26 -7.31 -11.10
C ASN A 464 39.07 -8.01 -11.77
N GLU A 465 38.08 -8.45 -10.98
CA GLU A 465 36.97 -9.28 -11.46
C GLU A 465 35.66 -8.49 -11.65
N TYR A 466 35.62 -7.22 -11.23
CA TYR A 466 34.41 -6.37 -11.17
C TYR A 466 33.25 -6.95 -10.34
N MET A 467 33.48 -8.03 -9.59
CA MET A 467 32.55 -8.59 -8.61
C MET A 467 33.27 -9.14 -7.38
N VAL A 468 32.63 -9.08 -6.20
CA VAL A 468 33.14 -9.75 -4.98
C VAL A 468 32.01 -10.10 -4.01
N ASN A 469 32.13 -11.24 -3.32
CA ASN A 469 31.25 -11.56 -2.19
C ASN A 469 31.67 -10.78 -0.94
N ILE A 470 30.73 -10.01 -0.37
CA ILE A 470 30.97 -9.26 0.86
C ILE A 470 30.74 -10.17 2.06
N ILE A 471 29.52 -10.69 2.17
CA ILE A 471 29.07 -11.52 3.29
C ILE A 471 27.85 -12.31 2.87
N ASP A 472 27.88 -13.62 3.09
CA ASP A 472 26.75 -14.52 2.80
C ASP A 472 26.15 -14.30 1.39
N SER A 473 24.90 -13.84 1.29
CA SER A 473 24.20 -13.56 0.04
C SER A 473 24.46 -12.16 -0.55
N LEU A 474 25.26 -11.31 0.09
CA LEU A 474 25.53 -9.95 -0.36
C LEU A 474 26.81 -9.85 -1.19
N TYR A 475 26.68 -9.32 -2.41
CA TYR A 475 27.76 -9.15 -3.37
C TYR A 475 27.90 -7.67 -3.79
N LEU A 476 29.11 -7.26 -4.12
CA LEU A 476 29.38 -6.04 -4.89
C LEU A 476 29.58 -6.39 -6.36
N LEU A 477 29.15 -5.47 -7.21
CA LEU A 477 29.38 -5.47 -8.66
C LEU A 477 29.73 -4.04 -9.07
N THR A 478 30.73 -3.86 -9.94
CA THR A 478 31.02 -2.59 -10.58
C THR A 478 30.91 -2.71 -12.11
N VAL A 479 30.70 -1.59 -12.79
CA VAL A 479 30.82 -1.55 -14.26
C VAL A 479 32.28 -1.79 -14.68
N PRO A 480 32.56 -2.38 -15.86
CA PRO A 480 33.93 -2.55 -16.33
C PRO A 480 34.60 -1.19 -16.64
N LEU A 481 35.93 -1.16 -16.58
CA LEU A 481 36.71 -0.03 -17.12
C LEU A 481 36.85 -0.19 -18.64
N ILE A 482 36.49 0.83 -19.40
CA ILE A 482 36.48 0.80 -20.87
C ILE A 482 37.37 1.91 -21.44
N GLY A 483 38.04 1.62 -22.55
CA GLY A 483 38.78 2.62 -23.33
C GLY A 483 39.95 3.24 -22.55
N GLY A 484 40.57 2.45 -21.65
CA GLY A 484 41.69 2.91 -20.81
C GLY A 484 41.29 3.93 -19.73
N LYS A 485 40.00 4.18 -19.52
CA LYS A 485 39.54 5.13 -18.50
C LYS A 485 39.89 4.63 -17.10
N PRO A 486 40.34 5.51 -16.19
CA PRO A 486 40.64 5.16 -14.80
C PRO A 486 39.38 4.93 -13.96
N GLU A 487 38.23 5.44 -14.41
CA GLU A 487 36.91 5.32 -13.79
C GLU A 487 35.83 5.27 -14.88
N CYS A 488 34.72 4.58 -14.63
CA CYS A 488 33.59 4.48 -15.56
C CYS A 488 32.26 4.51 -14.81
N ASP A 489 31.26 5.18 -15.39
CA ASP A 489 29.85 5.03 -15.01
C ASP A 489 29.11 4.10 -15.98
N ILE A 490 27.89 3.69 -15.66
CA ILE A 490 27.12 2.80 -16.53
C ILE A 490 26.82 3.40 -17.91
N GLU A 491 26.79 4.73 -18.04
CA GLU A 491 26.59 5.37 -19.34
C GLU A 491 27.83 5.27 -20.25
N ASP A 492 29.03 5.09 -19.70
CA ASP A 492 30.25 4.85 -20.48
C ASP A 492 30.23 3.52 -21.25
N LEU A 493 29.31 2.61 -20.93
CA LEU A 493 29.11 1.35 -21.66
C LEU A 493 28.40 1.54 -23.01
N PHE A 494 27.84 2.72 -23.27
CA PHE A 494 27.23 3.01 -24.58
C PHE A 494 28.27 3.54 -25.57
N GLU A 495 28.10 3.17 -26.84
CA GLU A 495 28.93 3.71 -27.92
C GLU A 495 28.77 5.23 -28.06
N LYS A 496 29.81 5.88 -28.58
CA LYS A 496 29.80 7.33 -28.87
C LYS A 496 28.61 7.73 -29.75
N SER A 497 28.26 6.92 -30.74
CA SER A 497 27.10 7.09 -31.62
C SER A 497 25.81 7.26 -30.82
N THR A 498 25.57 6.34 -29.87
CA THR A 498 24.39 6.32 -28.99
C THR A 498 24.41 7.50 -28.02
N LEU A 499 25.56 7.83 -27.44
CA LEU A 499 25.72 8.97 -26.52
C LEU A 499 25.56 10.33 -27.21
N SER A 500 25.90 10.41 -28.50
CA SER A 500 25.79 11.63 -29.31
C SER A 500 24.42 11.86 -29.93
N HIS A 501 23.47 10.95 -29.71
CA HIS A 501 22.13 11.05 -30.27
C HIS A 501 21.43 12.33 -29.79
N LYS A 502 20.75 13.04 -30.71
CA LYS A 502 20.00 14.26 -30.40
C LYS A 502 18.51 13.99 -30.35
N ILE A 503 17.86 14.46 -29.29
CA ILE A 503 16.41 14.39 -29.11
C ILE A 503 15.86 15.80 -29.14
N GLU A 504 15.00 16.11 -30.11
CA GLU A 504 14.45 17.47 -30.32
C GLU A 504 15.56 18.55 -30.42
N GLY A 505 16.68 18.19 -31.06
CA GLY A 505 17.86 19.07 -31.22
C GLY A 505 18.76 19.18 -29.99
N LYS A 506 18.42 18.57 -28.86
CA LYS A 506 19.19 18.61 -27.60
C LYS A 506 20.18 17.44 -27.51
N GLU A 507 21.32 17.68 -26.87
CA GLU A 507 22.38 16.69 -26.66
C GLU A 507 22.29 16.02 -25.29
N PHE A 508 22.82 14.81 -25.14
CA PHE A 508 22.84 14.13 -23.86
C PHE A 508 23.85 14.76 -22.89
N SER A 509 23.42 15.00 -21.65
CA SER A 509 24.31 15.38 -20.53
C SER A 509 24.25 14.35 -19.41
N LYS A 510 25.43 13.90 -18.97
CA LYS A 510 25.61 13.07 -17.77
C LYS A 510 25.49 13.84 -16.46
N LYS A 511 25.65 15.18 -16.49
CA LYS A 511 25.61 16.02 -15.30
C LYS A 511 24.19 16.11 -14.74
N ASP A 512 24.07 16.30 -13.43
CA ASP A 512 22.78 16.55 -12.80
C ASP A 512 22.23 17.96 -13.12
N ASN A 513 23.14 18.94 -13.21
CA ASN A 513 22.83 20.32 -13.58
C ASN A 513 23.34 20.62 -14.98
N TYR A 514 22.45 21.02 -15.88
CA TYR A 514 22.73 21.36 -17.27
C TYR A 514 21.68 22.33 -17.81
N ASP A 515 22.04 23.01 -18.90
CA ASP A 515 21.13 23.88 -19.62
C ASP A 515 20.06 23.05 -20.35
N VAL A 516 18.84 23.05 -19.83
CA VAL A 516 17.69 22.28 -20.37
C VAL A 516 17.25 22.72 -21.76
N SER A 517 17.71 23.89 -22.25
CA SER A 517 17.47 24.33 -23.62
C SER A 517 18.38 23.61 -24.62
N LYS A 518 19.60 23.22 -24.20
CA LYS A 518 20.63 22.60 -25.03
C LYS A 518 20.78 21.10 -24.80
N TYR A 519 20.50 20.63 -23.59
CA TYR A 519 20.76 19.25 -23.20
C TYR A 519 19.55 18.56 -22.58
N TYR A 520 19.52 17.23 -22.68
CA TYR A 520 18.63 16.36 -21.92
C TYR A 520 19.44 15.44 -20.99
N GLY A 521 18.87 15.08 -19.84
CA GLY A 521 19.57 14.27 -18.84
C GLY A 521 19.28 12.76 -18.90
N LYS A 522 19.85 12.04 -17.93
CA LYS A 522 19.81 10.57 -17.81
C LYS A 522 18.41 9.97 -17.88
N GLU A 523 17.39 10.63 -17.32
CA GLU A 523 16.02 10.12 -17.39
C GLU A 523 15.52 10.02 -18.84
N ILE A 524 15.63 11.09 -19.62
CA ILE A 524 15.19 11.12 -21.03
C ILE A 524 16.03 10.13 -21.85
N PHE A 525 17.35 10.10 -21.62
CA PHE A 525 18.24 9.14 -22.27
C PHE A 525 17.80 7.69 -22.02
N SER A 526 17.55 7.31 -20.75
CA SER A 526 17.13 5.96 -20.41
C SER A 526 15.80 5.54 -21.05
N GLN A 527 14.86 6.47 -21.23
CA GLN A 527 13.61 6.19 -21.95
C GLN A 527 13.86 5.98 -23.45
N TYR A 528 14.77 6.74 -24.06
CA TYR A 528 15.20 6.52 -25.44
C TYR A 528 15.83 5.13 -25.59
N ILE A 529 16.77 4.76 -24.71
CA ILE A 529 17.40 3.44 -24.71
C ILE A 529 16.35 2.32 -24.59
N LEU A 530 15.38 2.46 -23.68
CA LEU A 530 14.34 1.44 -23.48
C LEU A 530 13.42 1.26 -24.69
N LYS A 531 13.16 2.33 -25.45
CA LYS A 531 12.32 2.29 -26.64
C LYS A 531 13.04 1.68 -27.84
N ASN A 532 14.34 1.93 -27.97
CA ASN A 532 15.15 1.55 -29.13
C ASN A 532 16.17 0.44 -28.83
N TYR A 533 15.95 -0.34 -27.77
CA TYR A 533 16.91 -1.35 -27.29
C TYR A 533 17.26 -2.42 -28.34
N SER A 534 16.43 -2.62 -29.36
CA SER A 534 16.69 -3.52 -30.49
C SER A 534 17.82 -3.05 -31.39
N ASP A 535 18.01 -1.73 -31.49
CA ASP A 535 18.87 -1.08 -32.48
C ASP A 535 20.14 -0.51 -31.82
N ILE A 536 20.26 -0.65 -30.50
CA ILE A 536 21.39 -0.17 -29.71
C ILE A 536 22.34 -1.33 -29.42
N ASN A 537 23.63 -1.08 -29.61
CA ASN A 537 24.67 -2.03 -29.25
C ASN A 537 24.88 -2.08 -27.72
N PHE A 538 24.78 -3.27 -27.15
CA PHE A 538 25.00 -3.54 -25.72
C PHE A 538 26.23 -4.43 -25.46
N ASN A 539 27.18 -4.55 -26.38
CA ASN A 539 28.36 -5.41 -26.23
C ASN A 539 29.15 -5.14 -24.93
N GLU A 540 29.35 -3.88 -24.58
CA GLU A 540 30.06 -3.51 -23.35
C GLU A 540 29.27 -3.81 -22.06
N PHE A 541 27.98 -4.10 -22.15
CA PHE A 541 27.17 -4.56 -21.01
C PHE A 541 27.40 -6.04 -20.70
N ARG A 542 27.99 -6.82 -21.62
CA ARG A 542 28.20 -8.26 -21.46
C ARG A 542 28.97 -8.59 -20.18
N SER A 543 30.07 -7.88 -19.93
CA SER A 543 30.87 -8.06 -18.71
C SER A 543 30.04 -7.92 -17.43
N VAL A 544 29.12 -6.95 -17.37
CA VAL A 544 28.21 -6.77 -16.22
C VAL A 544 27.22 -7.94 -16.12
N LEU A 545 26.64 -8.37 -17.24
CA LEU A 545 25.66 -9.46 -17.26
C LEU A 545 26.30 -10.83 -16.97
N ASP A 546 27.50 -11.08 -17.48
CA ASP A 546 28.31 -12.26 -17.20
C ASP A 546 28.58 -12.36 -15.69
N ASN A 547 28.99 -11.27 -15.06
CA ASN A 547 29.22 -11.25 -13.61
C ASN A 547 27.94 -11.44 -12.80
N ILE A 548 26.80 -10.89 -13.23
CA ILE A 548 25.51 -11.17 -12.57
C ILE A 548 25.19 -12.67 -12.67
N ASN A 549 25.40 -13.29 -13.83
CA ASN A 549 25.18 -14.72 -14.05
C ASN A 549 26.14 -15.57 -13.19
N ASN A 550 27.42 -15.20 -13.15
CA ASN A 550 28.45 -15.85 -12.34
C ASN A 550 28.11 -15.79 -10.84
N ILE A 551 27.66 -14.64 -10.33
CA ILE A 551 27.21 -14.50 -8.94
C ILE A 551 26.07 -15.48 -8.63
N MET A 552 25.11 -15.63 -9.56
CA MET A 552 24.01 -16.57 -9.40
C MET A 552 24.51 -18.01 -9.33
N ASP A 553 25.40 -18.42 -10.23
CA ASP A 553 25.95 -19.77 -10.27
C ASP A 553 26.78 -20.09 -9.02
N ILE A 554 27.63 -19.15 -8.58
CA ILE A 554 28.41 -19.29 -7.34
C ILE A 554 27.48 -19.46 -6.15
N TYR A 555 26.41 -18.65 -6.06
CA TYR A 555 25.48 -18.72 -4.94
C TYR A 555 24.65 -20.01 -4.94
N GLN A 556 24.20 -20.46 -6.12
CA GLN A 556 23.49 -21.74 -6.27
C GLN A 556 24.34 -22.92 -5.83
N LYS A 557 25.61 -22.97 -6.25
CA LYS A 557 26.58 -24.00 -5.81
C LYS A 557 26.72 -24.00 -4.28
N ARG A 558 26.92 -22.82 -3.68
CA ARG A 558 27.00 -22.67 -2.22
C ARG A 558 25.75 -23.17 -1.49
N LEU A 559 24.55 -22.89 -2.01
CA LEU A 559 23.30 -23.39 -1.43
C LEU A 559 23.23 -24.92 -1.50
N ALA A 560 23.62 -25.52 -2.62
CA ALA A 560 23.65 -26.97 -2.80
C ALA A 560 24.64 -27.63 -1.82
N ASP A 561 25.85 -27.09 -1.70
CA ASP A 561 26.88 -27.61 -0.79
C ASP A 561 26.45 -27.49 0.68
N THR A 562 25.81 -26.38 1.04
CA THR A 562 25.30 -26.20 2.42
C THR A 562 24.20 -27.21 2.74
N LYS A 563 23.30 -27.50 1.80
CA LYS A 563 22.25 -28.51 1.97
C LYS A 563 22.85 -29.91 2.12
N ARG A 564 23.80 -30.29 1.26
CA ARG A 564 24.52 -31.57 1.36
C ARG A 564 25.22 -31.73 2.72
N ASN A 565 25.89 -30.68 3.21
CA ASN A 565 26.58 -30.71 4.50
C ASN A 565 25.60 -30.82 5.70
N LEU A 566 24.40 -30.25 5.60
CA LEU A 566 23.35 -30.40 6.61
C LEU A 566 22.76 -31.81 6.61
N GLU A 567 22.55 -32.39 5.42
CA GLU A 567 22.08 -33.78 5.26
C GLU A 567 23.11 -34.77 5.81
N ALA A 568 24.39 -34.61 5.48
CA ALA A 568 25.48 -35.44 6.01
C ALA A 568 25.57 -35.39 7.56
N LYS A 569 25.48 -34.20 8.16
CA LYS A 569 25.48 -34.04 9.63
C LYS A 569 24.27 -34.66 10.33
N ASN A 570 23.13 -34.75 9.65
CA ASN A 570 21.95 -35.42 10.21
C ASN A 570 22.07 -36.95 10.10
N ILE A 571 22.73 -37.46 9.05
CA ILE A 571 23.06 -38.89 8.90
C ILE A 571 24.06 -39.32 9.99
N ASP A 572 25.13 -38.55 10.22
CA ASP A 572 26.13 -38.84 11.25
C ASP A 572 25.58 -38.81 12.69
N LYS A 573 24.58 -37.96 12.96
CA LYS A 573 23.87 -37.99 14.26
C LYS A 573 23.00 -39.23 14.42
N SER A 574 22.36 -39.69 13.34
CA SER A 574 21.53 -40.89 13.37
C SER A 574 22.33 -42.19 13.48
N SER A 575 23.59 -42.18 13.03
CA SER A 575 24.53 -43.30 13.21
C SER A 575 25.20 -43.26 14.59
N ALA A 576 25.51 -42.08 15.13
CA ALA A 576 26.00 -41.94 16.52
C ALA A 576 24.97 -42.38 17.57
N ASP A 577 23.68 -42.09 17.35
CA ASP A 577 22.59 -42.55 18.24
C ASP A 577 22.31 -44.06 18.12
N LYS A 578 22.89 -44.76 17.12
CA LYS A 578 22.81 -46.23 16.97
C LYS A 578 23.97 -46.99 17.63
N VAL A 579 25.03 -46.32 18.08
CA VAL A 579 26.23 -46.97 18.66
C VAL A 579 26.18 -47.06 20.20
N LEU A 580 25.09 -46.61 20.83
CA LEU A 580 24.96 -46.55 22.30
C LEU A 580 23.97 -47.57 22.87
N LEU A 581 23.87 -48.76 22.26
CA LEU A 581 23.01 -49.87 22.73
C LEU A 581 23.65 -51.26 22.64
N GLU A 582 24.97 -51.36 22.84
CA GLU A 582 25.61 -52.64 23.18
C GLU A 582 26.70 -52.40 24.25
N VAL A 583 26.33 -52.57 25.53
CA VAL A 583 26.93 -53.48 26.53
C VAL A 583 25.86 -53.81 27.57
#